data_AF-A0A8X6V4X6-F1
#
_entry.id   AF-A0A8X6V4X6-F1
#
_cell.length_a   1.000
_cell.length_b   1.000
_cell.length_c   1.000
_cell.angle_alpha   90.00
_cell.angle_beta   90.00
_cell.angle_gamma   90.00
#
_symmetry.space_group_name_H-M   'P 1'
#
loop_
_entity.id
_entity.type
_entity.pdbx_description
1 polymer ?
#
loop_
_entity_poly.entity_id
_entity_poly.type
_entity_poly.pdbx_seq_one_letter_code
_entity_poly.pdbx_strand_id
1 'polypeptide(L)'
;MYCVNCEAYGHMANYSKCPLYPKPRKGATIKPNYTTIVNSLVRPNVSFAQAAAQQEKNKNTAPTPNRWHHESKNLKNEIKLFDYAKINSESTLEEKVAKFADAVSSAHNLASKPIKNTRHSYTPQHINYLITCKNRARKLYQQTLNPLHKTEANRLQKLIKKEIRIHAQNTWNAKLESLETQDNSLWRMQKYFRKKRSDIPNLTGPNGIASNDEQKANLIANTFIDNYTENKRPGKHATNIDSDVTNTLTRFFSTPPSSPISPTDPDEICDYMKN
;
A
#
# COMPACT_ATOMS: atom_id res chain seq x y z
N MET A 1 44.23 21.11 10.83
CA MET A 1 43.53 19.80 10.86
C MET A 1 44.52 18.73 11.31
N TYR A 2 44.11 17.85 12.21
CA TYR A 2 44.96 16.81 12.81
C TYR A 2 44.54 15.41 12.34
N CYS A 3 45.50 14.56 12.00
CA CYS A 3 45.25 13.20 11.54
C CYS A 3 45.41 12.20 12.69
N VAL A 4 44.31 11.57 13.12
CA VAL A 4 44.33 10.58 14.21
C VAL A 4 45.02 9.27 13.81
N ASN A 5 45.25 9.01 12.51
CA ASN A 5 45.89 7.79 12.04
C ASN A 5 47.43 7.88 12.04
N CYS A 6 47.99 9.07 11.83
CA CYS A 6 49.46 9.27 11.79
C CYS A 6 49.97 10.38 12.72
N GLU A 7 49.08 10.94 13.54
CA GLU A 7 49.38 11.96 14.54
C GLU A 7 50.06 13.22 13.99
N ALA A 8 49.91 13.48 12.68
CA ALA A 8 50.47 14.63 12.00
C ALA A 8 49.43 15.73 11.77
N TYR A 9 49.88 16.99 11.80
CA TYR A 9 49.09 18.15 11.43
C TYR A 9 49.18 18.43 9.92
N GLY A 10 48.06 18.82 9.30
CA GLY A 10 47.99 19.23 7.89
C GLY A 10 46.93 18.50 7.05
N HIS A 11 46.36 17.40 7.55
CA HIS A 11 45.28 16.66 6.88
C HIS A 11 44.41 15.91 7.91
N MET A 12 43.25 15.40 7.50
CA MET A 12 42.37 14.57 8.36
C MET A 12 42.60 13.08 8.13
N ALA A 13 42.15 12.24 9.06
CA ALA A 13 42.31 10.78 9.02
C ALA A 13 41.76 10.11 7.73
N ASN A 14 40.83 10.76 7.01
CA ASN A 14 40.26 10.25 5.76
C ASN A 14 41.04 10.67 4.49
N TYR A 15 42.20 11.31 4.64
CA TYR A 15 43.01 11.73 3.50
C TYR A 15 43.69 10.52 2.84
N SER A 16 43.38 10.26 1.58
CA SER A 16 43.80 9.03 0.90
C SER A 16 45.31 8.90 0.69
N LYS A 17 46.06 10.01 0.79
CA LYS A 17 47.53 10.03 0.72
C LYS A 17 48.20 10.03 2.10
N CYS A 18 47.43 9.85 3.19
CA CYS A 18 48.03 9.66 4.51
C CYS A 18 48.83 8.34 4.53
N PRO A 19 50.09 8.34 5.02
CA PRO A 19 50.95 7.17 5.01
C PRO A 19 50.41 6.00 5.83
N LEU A 20 49.60 6.29 6.87
CA LEU A 20 48.93 5.29 7.73
C LEU A 20 47.43 5.18 7.45
N TYR A 21 46.98 5.61 6.26
CA TYR A 21 45.59 5.43 5.86
C TYR A 21 45.27 3.92 5.75
N PRO A 22 44.25 3.41 6.46
CA PRO A 22 43.91 1.99 6.44
C PRO A 22 43.44 1.59 5.04
N LYS A 23 44.34 0.95 4.28
CA LYS A 23 44.01 0.41 2.96
C LYS A 23 43.05 -0.77 3.14
N PRO A 24 41.93 -0.85 2.40
CA PRO A 24 41.04 -2.00 2.47
C PRO A 24 41.84 -3.26 2.10
N ARG A 25 41.91 -4.24 3.02
CA ARG A 25 42.55 -5.53 2.76
C ARG A 25 41.80 -6.22 1.62
N LYS A 26 42.44 -6.34 0.46
CA LYS A 26 41.93 -7.23 -0.60
C LYS A 26 42.09 -8.67 -0.10
N GLY A 27 40.98 -9.35 0.19
CA GLY A 27 40.96 -10.81 0.28
C GLY A 27 40.83 -11.47 1.67
N ALA A 28 40.22 -10.84 2.68
CA ALA A 28 39.82 -11.57 3.90
C ALA A 28 38.29 -11.53 4.07
N THR A 29 37.60 -12.55 3.56
CA THR A 29 36.20 -12.84 3.88
C THR A 29 36.11 -13.39 5.31
N ILE A 30 36.09 -12.51 6.30
CA ILE A 30 35.55 -12.87 7.61
C ILE A 30 34.04 -13.00 7.41
N LYS A 31 33.57 -14.23 7.18
CA LYS A 31 32.14 -14.56 7.28
C LYS A 31 31.78 -14.45 8.77
N PRO A 32 30.93 -13.50 9.20
CA PRO A 32 30.41 -13.57 10.57
C PRO A 32 29.56 -14.84 10.64
N ASN A 33 29.75 -15.66 11.67
CA ASN A 33 28.96 -16.87 11.89
C ASN A 33 27.56 -16.46 12.36
N TYR A 34 26.71 -16.01 11.42
CA TYR A 34 25.33 -15.63 11.67
C TYR A 34 24.44 -16.83 12.05
N THR A 35 24.91 -18.06 11.85
CA THR A 35 24.16 -19.28 12.14
C THR A 35 23.77 -19.38 13.61
N THR A 36 24.61 -18.90 14.54
CA THR A 36 24.35 -18.98 15.98
C THR A 36 23.38 -17.90 16.48
N ILE A 37 23.34 -16.73 15.84
CA ILE A 37 22.46 -15.61 16.27
C ILE A 37 21.04 -15.79 15.72
N VAL A 38 20.89 -16.42 14.55
CA VAL A 38 19.57 -16.66 13.95
C VAL A 38 18.82 -17.78 14.69
N ASN A 39 19.52 -18.80 15.21
CA ASN A 39 18.88 -19.93 15.89
C ASN A 39 18.29 -19.60 17.27
N SER A 40 18.74 -18.54 17.96
CA SER A 40 18.19 -18.14 19.26
C SER A 40 16.95 -17.24 19.17
N LEU A 41 16.63 -16.72 17.98
CA LEU A 41 15.51 -15.81 17.74
C LEU A 41 14.45 -16.37 16.77
N VAL A 42 14.74 -17.52 16.13
CA VAL A 42 13.80 -18.22 15.27
C VAL A 42 13.01 -19.21 16.11
N ARG A 43 11.72 -18.90 16.34
CA ARG A 43 10.75 -19.91 16.78
C ARG A 43 10.75 -21.05 15.73
N PRO A 44 10.67 -22.33 16.15
CA PRO A 44 10.73 -23.45 15.22
C PRO A 44 9.68 -23.28 14.10
N ASN A 45 10.13 -23.47 12.85
CA ASN A 45 9.32 -23.35 11.65
C ASN A 45 8.04 -24.17 11.80
N VAL A 46 6.92 -23.47 12.02
CA VAL A 46 5.60 -24.04 11.75
C VAL A 46 5.55 -24.34 10.27
N SER A 47 5.28 -25.61 9.94
CA SER A 47 5.07 -26.06 8.56
C SER A 47 4.11 -25.12 7.82
N PHE A 48 4.26 -24.95 6.51
CA PHE A 48 3.37 -24.11 5.69
C PHE A 48 1.88 -24.45 5.93
N ALA A 49 1.58 -25.72 6.22
CA ALA A 49 0.25 -26.20 6.61
C ALA A 49 -0.18 -25.73 8.02
N GLN A 50 0.74 -25.70 8.99
CA GLN A 50 0.48 -25.23 10.35
C GLN A 50 0.35 -23.70 10.43
N ALA A 51 1.14 -22.96 9.63
CA ALA A 51 1.03 -21.51 9.48
C ALA A 51 -0.28 -21.12 8.78
N ALA A 52 -0.71 -21.88 7.77
CA ALA A 52 -2.02 -21.72 7.13
C ALA A 52 -3.17 -22.00 8.11
N ALA A 53 -3.08 -23.07 8.93
CA ALA A 53 -4.09 -23.39 9.94
C ALA A 53 -4.16 -22.34 11.08
N GLN A 54 -3.05 -21.69 11.44
CA GLN A 54 -3.05 -20.57 12.39
C GLN A 54 -3.61 -19.28 11.77
N GLN A 55 -3.44 -19.07 10.45
CA GLN A 55 -4.06 -17.96 9.73
C GLN A 55 -5.59 -18.13 9.57
N GLU A 56 -6.09 -19.37 9.48
CA GLU A 56 -7.54 -19.64 9.48
C GLU A 56 -8.22 -19.29 10.82
N LYS A 57 -7.47 -19.38 11.94
CA LYS A 57 -7.95 -19.02 13.28
C LYS A 57 -7.91 -17.51 13.57
N ASN A 58 -7.00 -16.76 12.93
CA ASN A 58 -6.91 -15.30 13.05
C ASN A 58 -7.47 -14.59 11.81
N LYS A 59 -8.79 -14.66 11.62
CA LYS A 59 -9.48 -13.82 10.62
C LYS A 59 -9.53 -12.38 11.13
N ASN A 60 -8.55 -11.57 10.75
CA ASN A 60 -8.62 -10.12 10.90
C ASN A 60 -9.88 -9.64 10.16
N THR A 61 -10.87 -9.23 10.92
CA THR A 61 -12.18 -8.80 10.46
C THR A 61 -12.31 -7.32 10.79
N ALA A 62 -12.63 -6.51 9.80
CA ALA A 62 -12.87 -5.09 9.98
C ALA A 62 -14.37 -4.82 9.80
N PRO A 63 -15.04 -4.14 10.76
CA PRO A 63 -16.42 -3.70 10.58
C PRO A 63 -16.46 -2.69 9.44
N THR A 64 -17.34 -2.91 8.46
CA THR A 64 -17.60 -1.88 7.44
C THR A 64 -18.63 -0.88 7.99
N PRO A 65 -18.42 0.45 7.85
CA PRO A 65 -19.26 1.46 8.49
C PRO A 65 -20.77 1.27 8.23
N ASN A 66 -21.15 0.96 6.99
CA ASN A 66 -22.56 0.81 6.60
C ASN A 66 -23.21 -0.47 7.10
N ARG A 67 -22.46 -1.57 7.26
CA ARG A 67 -23.01 -2.86 7.70
C ARG A 67 -23.12 -2.93 9.22
N TRP A 68 -22.15 -2.38 9.94
CA TRP A 68 -22.22 -2.26 11.40
C TRP A 68 -23.41 -1.41 11.85
N HIS A 69 -23.77 -0.35 11.10
CA HIS A 69 -24.95 0.45 11.41
C HIS A 69 -26.24 -0.39 11.42
N HIS A 70 -26.46 -1.25 10.41
CA HIS A 70 -27.59 -2.17 10.35
C HIS A 70 -27.54 -3.24 11.45
N GLU A 71 -26.40 -3.92 11.63
CA GLU A 71 -26.28 -4.97 12.64
C GLU A 71 -26.37 -4.43 14.06
N SER A 72 -25.89 -3.21 14.33
CA SER A 72 -26.06 -2.57 15.64
C SER A 72 -27.52 -2.25 15.95
N LYS A 73 -28.33 -1.95 14.91
CA LYS A 73 -29.78 -1.71 15.04
C LYS A 73 -30.51 -3.03 15.33
N ASN A 74 -30.13 -4.11 14.64
CA ASN A 74 -30.66 -5.45 14.89
C ASN A 74 -30.31 -5.94 16.29
N LEU A 75 -29.03 -5.80 16.69
CA LEU A 75 -28.56 -6.16 18.02
C LEU A 75 -29.30 -5.37 19.11
N LYS A 76 -29.53 -4.07 18.92
CA LYS A 76 -30.34 -3.26 19.86
C LYS A 76 -31.78 -3.76 19.98
N ASN A 77 -32.38 -4.29 18.91
CA ASN A 77 -33.72 -4.85 18.94
C ASN A 77 -33.75 -6.24 19.61
N GLU A 78 -32.77 -7.10 19.32
CA GLU A 78 -32.58 -8.38 20.01
C GLU A 78 -32.32 -8.19 21.51
N ILE A 79 -31.51 -7.21 21.88
CA ILE A 79 -31.22 -6.90 23.28
C ILE A 79 -32.48 -6.40 24.00
N LYS A 80 -33.31 -5.58 23.35
CA LYS A 80 -34.60 -5.13 23.90
C LYS A 80 -35.61 -6.26 24.11
N LEU A 81 -35.47 -7.37 23.38
CA LEU A 81 -36.30 -8.57 23.53
C LEU A 81 -35.84 -9.46 24.69
N PHE A 82 -34.67 -9.20 25.29
CA PHE A 82 -34.31 -9.86 26.53
C PHE A 82 -35.20 -9.33 27.66
N ASP A 83 -36.16 -10.15 28.06
CA ASP A 83 -36.93 -9.90 29.27
C ASP A 83 -36.02 -10.10 30.50
N TYR A 84 -35.55 -8.98 31.06
CA TYR A 84 -34.67 -8.92 32.22
C TYR A 84 -35.43 -9.07 33.55
N ALA A 85 -36.76 -9.01 33.53
CA ALA A 85 -37.60 -9.04 34.73
C ALA A 85 -37.76 -10.46 35.33
N LYS A 86 -37.22 -11.49 34.68
CA LYS A 86 -37.33 -12.92 35.04
C LYS A 86 -36.00 -13.59 35.44
N ILE A 87 -35.00 -12.82 35.87
CA ILE A 87 -33.73 -13.37 36.34
C ILE A 87 -33.87 -13.71 37.82
N ASN A 88 -34.31 -14.93 38.11
CA ASN A 88 -34.64 -15.37 39.48
C ASN A 88 -33.66 -16.43 40.00
N SER A 89 -32.67 -16.82 39.20
CA SER A 89 -31.69 -17.87 39.51
C SER A 89 -30.35 -17.60 38.81
N GLU A 90 -29.25 -17.99 39.46
CA GLU A 90 -27.89 -17.90 38.92
C GLU A 90 -27.76 -18.63 37.57
N SER A 91 -28.38 -19.80 37.42
CA SER A 91 -28.38 -20.53 36.15
C SER A 91 -29.08 -19.77 35.03
N THR A 92 -30.16 -19.05 35.35
CA THR A 92 -30.87 -18.22 34.36
C THR A 92 -30.08 -16.97 33.97
N LEU A 93 -29.22 -16.46 34.86
CA LEU A 93 -28.32 -15.36 34.57
C LEU A 93 -27.23 -15.79 33.58
N GLU A 94 -26.57 -16.91 33.85
CA GLU A 94 -25.53 -17.47 32.97
C GLU A 94 -26.06 -17.77 31.56
N GLU A 95 -27.26 -18.34 31.45
CA GLU A 95 -27.90 -18.59 30.16
C GLU A 95 -28.14 -17.29 29.36
N LYS A 96 -28.50 -16.20 30.04
CA LYS A 96 -28.74 -14.90 29.41
C LYS A 96 -27.43 -14.22 29.01
N VAL A 97 -26.39 -14.33 29.82
CA VAL A 97 -25.04 -13.84 29.49
C VAL A 97 -24.48 -14.58 28.28
N ALA A 98 -24.66 -15.91 28.20
CA ALA A 98 -24.28 -16.69 27.05
C ALA A 98 -25.02 -16.23 25.78
N LYS A 99 -26.35 -16.09 25.84
CA LYS A 99 -27.16 -15.59 24.71
C LYS A 99 -26.76 -14.18 24.26
N PHE A 100 -26.42 -13.30 25.20
CA PHE A 100 -25.92 -11.96 24.89
C PHE A 100 -24.55 -12.02 24.19
N ALA A 101 -23.62 -12.83 24.71
CA ALA A 101 -22.31 -13.02 24.10
C ALA A 101 -22.40 -13.61 22.68
N ASP A 102 -23.33 -14.55 22.47
CA ASP A 102 -23.62 -15.14 21.15
C ASP A 102 -24.22 -14.13 20.19
N ALA A 103 -25.15 -13.29 20.64
CA ALA A 103 -25.75 -12.22 19.82
C ALA A 103 -24.69 -11.19 19.39
N VAL A 104 -23.83 -10.75 20.31
CA VAL A 104 -22.72 -9.84 20.02
C VAL A 104 -21.73 -10.47 19.04
N SER A 105 -21.36 -11.73 19.25
CA SER A 105 -20.44 -12.45 18.37
C SER A 105 -21.03 -12.66 16.98
N SER A 106 -22.32 -12.97 16.89
CA SER A 106 -23.05 -13.15 15.63
C SER A 106 -23.16 -11.84 14.86
N ALA A 107 -23.56 -10.74 15.52
CA ALA A 107 -23.63 -9.42 14.92
C ALA A 107 -22.25 -8.94 14.44
N HIS A 108 -21.18 -9.19 15.20
CA HIS A 108 -19.81 -8.88 14.79
C HIS A 108 -19.41 -9.65 13.53
N ASN A 109 -19.72 -10.94 13.47
CA ASN A 109 -19.40 -11.80 12.32
C ASN A 109 -20.20 -11.39 11.06
N LEU A 110 -21.47 -11.02 11.22
CA LEU A 110 -22.32 -10.53 10.14
C LEU A 110 -21.87 -9.15 9.64
N ALA A 111 -21.53 -8.23 10.54
CA ALA A 111 -21.08 -6.88 10.17
C ALA A 111 -19.69 -6.87 9.52
N SER A 112 -18.87 -7.87 9.83
CA SER A 112 -17.52 -8.02 9.31
C SER A 112 -17.54 -8.52 7.86
N LYS A 113 -16.59 -8.02 7.06
CA LYS A 113 -16.23 -8.66 5.79
C LYS A 113 -14.92 -9.42 6.00
N PRO A 114 -14.75 -10.62 5.43
CA PRO A 114 -13.43 -11.22 5.36
C PRO A 114 -12.56 -10.25 4.58
N ILE A 115 -11.51 -9.73 5.22
CA ILE A 115 -10.46 -9.02 4.50
C ILE A 115 -9.93 -10.06 3.52
N LYS A 116 -10.27 -9.88 2.24
CA LYS A 116 -9.64 -10.68 1.18
C LYS A 116 -8.17 -10.40 1.36
N ASN A 117 -7.43 -11.42 1.78
CA ASN A 117 -5.98 -11.36 1.79
C ASN A 117 -5.61 -11.20 0.33
N THR A 118 -5.54 -9.95 -0.14
CA THR A 118 -5.21 -9.64 -1.51
C THR A 118 -3.87 -10.31 -1.69
N ARG A 119 -3.78 -11.31 -2.57
CA ARG A 119 -2.59 -12.15 -2.79
C ARG A 119 -1.38 -11.35 -3.30
N HIS A 120 -1.45 -10.03 -3.20
CA HIS A 120 -0.50 -9.05 -3.64
C HIS A 120 -0.01 -8.31 -2.40
N SER A 121 1.24 -8.61 -2.04
CA SER A 121 2.04 -7.95 -0.99
C SER A 121 1.93 -8.52 0.43
N TYR A 122 2.03 -9.84 0.60
CA TYR A 122 2.61 -10.33 1.86
C TYR A 122 4.11 -10.04 1.83
N THR A 123 4.50 -8.85 2.30
CA THR A 123 5.91 -8.57 2.59
C THR A 123 6.23 -9.21 3.93
N PRO A 124 7.23 -10.11 4.03
CA PRO A 124 7.62 -10.75 5.28
C PRO A 124 7.83 -9.73 6.40
N GLN A 125 7.42 -10.08 7.63
CA GLN A 125 7.51 -9.20 8.79
C GLN A 125 8.92 -8.66 9.03
N HIS A 126 9.97 -9.46 8.77
CA HIS A 126 11.35 -9.00 8.91
C HIS A 126 11.71 -7.89 7.93
N ILE A 127 11.20 -7.93 6.69
CA ILE A 127 11.41 -6.86 5.69
C ILE A 127 10.67 -5.59 6.11
N ASN A 128 9.45 -5.72 6.64
CA ASN A 128 8.69 -4.57 7.17
C ASN A 128 9.41 -3.90 8.34
N TYR A 129 10.01 -4.71 9.22
CA TYR A 129 10.85 -4.20 10.31
C TYR A 129 12.05 -3.40 9.76
N LEU A 130 12.77 -3.94 8.77
CA LEU A 130 13.88 -3.23 8.12
C LEU A 130 13.45 -1.92 7.46
N ILE A 131 12.29 -1.90 6.79
CA ILE A 131 11.71 -0.68 6.20
C ILE A 131 11.44 0.36 7.29
N THR A 132 10.88 -0.06 8.42
CA THR A 132 10.60 0.82 9.56
C THR A 132 11.88 1.43 10.11
N CYS A 133 12.91 0.62 10.35
CA CYS A 133 14.23 1.09 10.79
C CYS A 133 14.86 2.07 9.79
N LYS A 134 14.76 1.79 8.49
CA LYS A 134 15.28 2.66 7.44
C LYS A 134 14.57 4.02 7.43
N ASN A 135 13.24 4.01 7.55
CA ASN A 135 12.44 5.23 7.60
C ASN A 135 12.77 6.05 8.86
N ARG A 136 12.98 5.40 10.02
CA ARG A 136 13.46 6.05 11.24
C ARG A 136 14.82 6.71 11.04
N ALA A 137 15.79 6.01 10.44
CA ALA A 137 17.12 6.58 10.14
C ALA A 137 17.03 7.77 9.17
N ARG A 138 16.16 7.70 8.16
CA ARG A 138 15.93 8.82 7.23
C ARG A 138 15.33 10.04 7.94
N LYS A 139 14.35 9.82 8.84
CA LYS A 139 13.75 10.89 9.65
C LYS A 139 14.80 11.57 10.53
N LEU A 140 15.64 10.79 11.21
CA LEU A 140 16.73 11.31 12.03
C LEU A 140 17.73 12.12 11.20
N TYR A 141 18.10 11.66 10.00
CA TYR A 141 18.96 12.43 9.10
C TYR A 141 18.35 13.78 8.70
N GLN A 142 17.04 13.82 8.41
CA GLN A 142 16.36 15.07 8.07
C GLN A 142 16.32 16.06 9.24
N GLN A 143 16.26 15.57 10.47
CA GLN A 143 16.21 16.41 11.66
C GLN A 143 17.60 16.90 12.12
N THR A 144 18.60 16.02 12.10
CA THR A 144 19.92 16.30 12.69
C THR A 144 21.01 16.59 11.67
N LEU A 145 20.76 16.31 10.38
CA LEU A 145 21.73 16.36 9.28
C LEU A 145 22.99 15.50 9.52
N ASN A 146 22.97 14.61 10.52
CA ASN A 146 24.11 13.78 10.86
C ASN A 146 24.36 12.72 9.76
N PRO A 147 25.56 12.68 9.14
CA PRO A 147 25.87 11.75 8.05
C PRO A 147 25.83 10.26 8.47
N LEU A 148 25.97 9.95 9.76
CA LEU A 148 25.84 8.57 10.26
C LEU A 148 24.44 8.01 9.99
N HIS A 149 23.39 8.81 10.20
CA HIS A 149 22.01 8.38 9.93
C HIS A 149 21.73 8.20 8.43
N LYS A 150 22.34 9.02 7.56
CA LYS A 150 22.29 8.83 6.10
C LYS A 150 22.95 7.52 5.69
N THR A 151 24.11 7.23 6.27
CA THR A 151 24.85 5.99 6.01
C THR A 151 24.05 4.78 6.45
N GLU A 152 23.42 4.84 7.62
CA GLU A 152 22.57 3.77 8.13
C GLU A 152 21.31 3.55 7.27
N ALA A 153 20.63 4.63 6.86
CA ALA A 153 19.50 4.53 5.93
C ALA A 153 19.90 3.88 4.60
N ASN A 154 21.07 4.22 4.06
CA ASN A 154 21.61 3.61 2.84
C ASN A 154 21.97 2.12 3.03
N ARG A 155 22.57 1.77 4.17
CA ARG A 155 22.87 0.38 4.54
C ARG A 155 21.60 -0.46 4.62
N LEU A 156 20.59 0.04 5.32
CA LEU A 156 19.28 -0.62 5.44
C LEU A 156 18.57 -0.71 4.08
N GLN A 157 18.64 0.31 3.22
CA GLN A 157 18.10 0.24 1.86
C GLN A 157 18.74 -0.88 1.04
N LYS A 158 20.08 -1.06 1.12
CA LYS A 158 20.78 -2.16 0.45
C LYS A 158 20.35 -3.52 1.00
N LEU A 159 20.21 -3.63 2.33
CA LEU A 159 19.75 -4.84 2.99
C LEU A 159 18.33 -5.21 2.57
N ILE A 160 17.39 -4.25 2.58
CA ILE A 160 16.01 -4.45 2.12
C ILE A 160 15.98 -4.95 0.68
N LYS A 161 16.75 -4.34 -0.23
CA LYS A 161 16.83 -4.81 -1.63
C LYS A 161 17.32 -6.26 -1.74
N LYS A 162 18.29 -6.64 -0.90
CA LYS A 162 18.82 -8.01 -0.84
C LYS A 162 17.75 -8.99 -0.32
N GLU A 163 17.11 -8.66 0.81
CA GLU A 163 16.08 -9.50 1.42
C GLU A 163 14.86 -9.69 0.51
N ILE A 164 14.42 -8.63 -0.17
CA ILE A 164 13.33 -8.72 -1.15
C ILE A 164 13.71 -9.67 -2.29
N ARG A 165 14.94 -9.58 -2.81
CA ARG A 165 15.42 -10.47 -3.87
C ARG A 165 15.44 -11.93 -3.42
N ILE A 166 15.97 -12.19 -2.22
CA ILE A 166 16.01 -13.55 -1.65
C ILE A 166 14.60 -14.08 -1.46
N HIS A 167 13.71 -13.28 -0.87
CA HIS A 167 12.32 -13.70 -0.65
C HIS A 167 11.59 -13.98 -1.96
N ALA A 168 11.75 -13.13 -2.97
CA ALA A 168 11.17 -13.35 -4.30
C ALA A 168 11.69 -14.63 -4.94
N GLN A 169 13.00 -14.89 -4.86
CA GLN A 169 13.60 -16.12 -5.37
C GLN A 169 13.07 -17.35 -4.64
N ASN A 170 13.02 -17.33 -3.32
CA ASN A 170 12.54 -18.46 -2.53
C ASN A 170 11.06 -18.74 -2.80
N THR A 171 10.24 -17.69 -2.89
CA THR A 171 8.81 -17.80 -3.24
C THR A 171 8.64 -18.39 -4.63
N TRP A 172 9.50 -18.01 -5.58
CA TRP A 172 9.49 -18.55 -6.93
C TRP A 172 9.91 -20.02 -6.97
N ASN A 173 11.00 -20.38 -6.27
CA ASN A 173 11.47 -21.76 -6.17
C ASN A 173 10.40 -22.65 -5.53
N ALA A 174 9.83 -22.25 -4.39
CA ALA A 174 8.75 -22.98 -3.73
C ALA A 174 7.54 -23.16 -4.65
N LYS A 175 7.21 -22.15 -5.46
CA LYS A 175 6.13 -22.25 -6.46
C LYS A 175 6.45 -23.23 -7.58
N LEU A 176 7.72 -23.34 -7.99
CA LEU A 176 8.14 -24.32 -9.00
C LEU A 176 8.15 -25.74 -8.44
N GLU A 177 8.59 -25.91 -7.19
CA GLU A 177 8.58 -27.19 -6.47
C GLU A 177 7.16 -27.70 -6.21
N SER A 178 6.19 -26.81 -6.01
CA SER A 178 4.79 -27.17 -5.79
C SER A 178 4.00 -27.50 -7.06
N LEU A 179 4.63 -27.52 -8.24
CA LEU A 179 3.92 -27.80 -9.50
C LEU A 179 3.70 -29.30 -9.65
N GLU A 180 2.45 -29.68 -9.90
CA GLU A 180 2.05 -31.06 -10.12
C GLU A 180 1.31 -31.21 -11.45
N THR A 181 1.30 -32.44 -11.97
CA THR A 181 0.60 -32.81 -13.21
C THR A 181 -0.89 -33.06 -12.96
N GLN A 182 -1.24 -33.61 -11.79
CA GLN A 182 -2.60 -34.01 -11.41
C GLN A 182 -3.55 -32.81 -11.22
N ASP A 183 -3.04 -31.69 -10.70
CA ASP A 183 -3.83 -30.50 -10.40
C ASP A 183 -3.84 -29.46 -11.55
N ASN A 184 -3.28 -29.82 -12.70
CA ASN A 184 -3.12 -28.97 -13.89
C ASN A 184 -2.28 -27.70 -13.65
N SER A 185 -1.60 -27.57 -12.50
CA SER A 185 -0.80 -26.39 -12.14
C SER A 185 0.43 -26.24 -13.05
N LEU A 186 1.07 -27.36 -13.40
CA LEU A 186 2.20 -27.39 -14.31
C LEU A 186 1.84 -26.82 -15.69
N TRP A 187 0.73 -27.26 -16.29
CA TRP A 187 0.28 -26.79 -17.59
C TRP A 187 -0.11 -25.31 -17.59
N ARG A 188 -0.73 -24.84 -16.51
CA ARG A 188 -1.02 -23.40 -16.32
C ARG A 188 0.27 -22.58 -16.28
N MET A 189 1.30 -23.07 -15.60
CA MET A 189 2.61 -22.42 -15.54
C MET A 189 3.31 -22.44 -16.92
N GLN A 190 3.29 -23.57 -17.62
CA GLN A 190 3.83 -23.68 -18.97
C GLN A 190 3.15 -22.69 -19.93
N LYS A 191 1.82 -22.59 -19.88
CA LYS A 191 1.06 -21.63 -20.69
C LYS A 191 1.47 -20.19 -20.35
N TYR A 192 1.71 -19.89 -19.07
CA TYR A 192 2.21 -18.58 -18.65
C TYR A 192 3.58 -18.25 -19.27
N PHE A 193 4.52 -19.19 -19.31
CA PHE A 193 5.82 -18.97 -19.97
C PHE A 193 5.73 -18.85 -21.49
N ARG A 194 4.82 -19.59 -22.12
CA ARG A 194 4.59 -19.53 -23.58
C ARG A 194 3.83 -18.28 -24.01
N LYS A 195 3.20 -17.56 -23.08
CA LYS A 195 2.48 -16.32 -23.39
C LYS A 195 3.49 -15.28 -23.85
N LYS A 196 3.49 -14.97 -25.15
CA LYS A 196 4.21 -13.83 -25.70
C LYS A 196 3.75 -12.58 -24.95
N ARG A 197 4.69 -11.83 -24.40
CA ARG A 197 4.38 -10.48 -23.90
C ARG A 197 4.00 -9.65 -25.12
N SER A 198 2.96 -8.83 -24.99
CA SER A 198 2.70 -7.82 -26.00
C SER A 198 3.92 -6.92 -26.08
N ASP A 199 4.50 -6.80 -27.26
CA ASP A 199 5.51 -5.78 -27.48
C ASP A 199 4.89 -4.42 -27.19
N ILE A 200 5.65 -3.55 -26.53
CA ILE A 200 5.23 -2.16 -26.35
C ILE A 200 5.11 -1.59 -27.77
N PRO A 201 3.94 -1.08 -28.18
CA PRO A 201 3.78 -0.57 -29.53
C PRO A 201 4.76 0.58 -29.75
N ASN A 202 5.33 0.66 -30.95
CA ASN A 202 6.18 1.79 -31.30
C ASN A 202 5.37 3.10 -31.18
N LEU A 203 6.06 4.18 -30.81
CA LEU A 203 5.41 5.49 -30.76
C LEU A 203 5.04 5.91 -32.18
N THR A 204 3.74 6.06 -32.44
CA THR A 204 3.20 6.46 -33.74
C THR A 204 2.70 7.89 -33.66
N GLY A 205 3.18 8.74 -34.57
CA GLY A 205 2.75 10.12 -34.71
C GLY A 205 2.19 10.42 -36.10
N PRO A 206 1.88 11.69 -36.38
CA PRO A 206 1.40 12.14 -37.70
C PRO A 206 2.35 11.77 -38.85
N ASN A 207 3.66 11.76 -38.57
CA ASN A 207 4.72 11.45 -39.55
C ASN A 207 5.05 9.95 -39.60
N GLY A 208 4.21 9.09 -39.02
CA GLY A 208 4.44 7.64 -38.95
C GLY A 208 5.13 7.19 -37.65
N ILE A 209 5.85 6.06 -37.73
CA ILE A 209 6.51 5.42 -36.59
C ILE A 209 7.80 6.18 -36.22
N ALA A 210 7.92 6.61 -34.96
CA ALA A 210 9.13 7.22 -34.43
C ALA A 210 10.18 6.16 -34.08
N SER A 211 11.10 5.93 -35.01
CA SER A 211 12.14 4.90 -34.89
C SER A 211 13.38 5.40 -34.14
N ASN A 212 13.80 6.65 -34.39
CA ASN A 212 14.99 7.23 -33.77
C ASN A 212 14.66 7.98 -32.47
N ASP A 213 15.63 8.14 -31.58
CA ASP A 213 15.39 8.75 -30.26
C ASP A 213 15.00 10.23 -30.35
N GLU A 214 15.57 10.96 -31.32
CA GLU A 214 15.17 12.33 -31.63
C GLU A 214 13.71 12.41 -32.10
N GLN A 215 13.29 11.49 -32.98
CA GLN A 215 11.90 11.43 -33.45
C GLN A 215 10.93 11.14 -32.29
N LYS A 216 11.31 10.26 -31.35
CA LYS A 216 10.51 9.97 -30.17
C LYS A 216 10.41 11.18 -29.25
N ALA A 217 11.52 11.87 -29.00
CA ALA A 217 11.56 13.06 -28.17
C ALA A 217 10.69 14.18 -28.77
N ASN A 218 10.84 14.44 -30.07
CA ASN A 218 10.04 15.44 -30.79
C ASN A 218 8.56 15.07 -30.83
N LEU A 219 8.23 13.79 -31.04
CA LEU A 219 6.84 13.34 -31.00
C LEU A 219 6.22 13.58 -29.62
N ILE A 220 6.91 13.21 -28.54
CA ILE A 220 6.45 13.46 -27.17
C ILE A 220 6.30 14.97 -26.92
N ALA A 221 7.29 15.78 -27.32
CA ALA A 221 7.24 17.23 -27.17
C ALA A 221 6.04 17.84 -27.91
N ASN A 222 5.82 17.45 -29.17
CA ASN A 222 4.68 17.89 -29.97
C ASN A 222 3.35 17.47 -29.32
N THR A 223 3.24 16.22 -28.84
CA THR A 223 2.02 15.80 -28.15
C THR A 223 1.76 16.61 -26.89
N PHE A 224 2.80 17.02 -26.15
CA PHE A 224 2.61 17.91 -25.01
C PHE A 224 2.19 19.31 -25.46
N ILE A 225 2.83 19.87 -26.48
CA ILE A 225 2.39 21.15 -27.05
C ILE A 225 0.92 21.06 -27.44
N ASP A 226 0.49 20.03 -28.17
CA ASP A 226 -0.90 19.87 -28.61
C ASP A 226 -1.88 19.75 -27.43
N ASN A 227 -1.51 19.03 -26.37
CA ASN A 227 -2.37 18.84 -25.19
C ASN A 227 -2.42 20.06 -24.26
N TYR A 228 -1.35 20.87 -24.22
CA TYR A 228 -1.20 22.01 -23.31
C TYR A 228 -1.30 23.37 -24.02
N THR A 229 -1.45 23.39 -25.34
CA THR A 229 -1.84 24.60 -26.05
C THR A 229 -3.26 24.91 -25.63
N GLU A 230 -3.43 26.04 -24.94
CA GLU A 230 -4.75 26.54 -24.55
C GLU A 230 -5.70 26.43 -25.73
N ASN A 231 -6.89 25.84 -25.50
CA ASN A 231 -7.92 25.78 -26.51
C ASN A 231 -8.17 27.19 -27.02
N LYS A 232 -7.69 27.50 -28.24
CA LYS A 232 -8.11 28.67 -29.01
C LYS A 232 -9.55 28.49 -29.50
N ARG A 233 -10.45 28.00 -28.65
CA ARG A 233 -11.87 28.22 -28.90
C ARG A 233 -12.05 29.73 -28.85
N PRO A 234 -12.51 30.39 -29.93
CA PRO A 234 -13.09 31.72 -29.82
C PRO A 234 -14.41 31.55 -29.06
N GLY A 235 -14.29 31.41 -27.75
CA GLY A 235 -15.37 31.06 -26.85
C GLY A 235 -15.10 31.69 -25.50
N LYS A 236 -15.48 32.96 -25.36
CA LYS A 236 -15.71 33.64 -24.06
C LYS A 236 -14.54 33.64 -23.06
N HIS A 237 -13.29 33.69 -23.52
CA HIS A 237 -12.16 34.07 -22.67
C HIS A 237 -11.62 35.45 -23.10
N ALA A 238 -12.53 36.40 -23.32
CA ALA A 238 -12.20 37.80 -23.52
C ALA A 238 -12.00 38.42 -22.13
N THR A 239 -10.75 38.70 -21.75
CA THR A 239 -10.21 39.74 -20.81
C THR A 239 -10.92 40.07 -19.49
N ASN A 240 -12.07 39.47 -19.19
CA ASN A 240 -13.06 39.89 -18.21
C ASN A 240 -13.69 38.65 -17.56
N ILE A 241 -13.00 37.51 -17.51
CA ILE A 241 -13.51 36.27 -16.87
C ILE A 241 -13.90 36.56 -15.42
N ASP A 242 -13.07 37.30 -14.70
CA ASP A 242 -13.36 37.69 -13.32
C ASP A 242 -14.59 38.60 -13.23
N SER A 243 -14.75 39.51 -14.19
CA SER A 243 -15.93 40.39 -14.27
C SER A 243 -17.19 39.62 -14.64
N ASP A 244 -17.12 38.66 -15.55
CA ASP A 244 -18.25 37.83 -15.96
C ASP A 244 -18.66 36.88 -14.85
N VAL A 245 -17.71 36.25 -14.15
CA VAL A 245 -17.97 35.39 -13.01
C VAL A 245 -18.59 36.20 -11.87
N THR A 246 -18.01 37.36 -11.54
CA THR A 246 -18.59 38.24 -10.52
C THR A 246 -19.98 38.69 -10.91
N ASN A 247 -20.18 39.22 -12.12
CA ASN A 247 -21.51 39.63 -12.60
C ASN A 247 -22.54 38.49 -12.61
N THR A 248 -22.13 37.27 -12.96
CA THR A 248 -23.02 36.09 -12.97
C THR A 248 -23.41 35.71 -11.55
N LEU A 249 -22.45 35.70 -10.62
CA LEU A 249 -22.72 35.45 -9.20
C LEU A 249 -23.60 36.55 -8.60
N THR A 250 -23.28 37.82 -8.85
CA THR A 250 -24.07 38.96 -8.38
C THR A 250 -25.49 38.88 -8.92
N ARG A 251 -25.67 38.54 -10.21
CA ARG A 251 -26.98 38.31 -10.81
C ARG A 251 -27.70 37.16 -10.12
N PHE A 252 -27.06 36.01 -9.93
CA PHE A 252 -27.66 34.85 -9.25
C PHE A 252 -28.12 35.16 -7.83
N PHE A 253 -27.30 35.85 -7.03
CA PHE A 253 -27.64 36.23 -5.67
C PHE A 253 -28.67 37.37 -5.59
N SER A 254 -28.74 38.24 -6.60
CA SER A 254 -29.62 39.41 -6.61
C SER A 254 -30.94 39.17 -7.33
N THR A 255 -31.03 38.14 -8.19
CA THR A 255 -32.30 37.74 -8.81
C THR A 255 -33.09 36.90 -7.81
N PRO A 256 -34.27 37.35 -7.36
CA PRO A 256 -35.16 36.49 -6.60
C PRO A 256 -35.53 35.28 -7.47
N PRO A 257 -35.67 34.08 -6.88
CA PRO A 257 -36.03 32.88 -7.64
C PRO A 257 -37.36 33.11 -8.35
N SER A 258 -37.32 33.14 -9.69
CA SER A 258 -38.50 33.40 -10.51
C SER A 258 -39.28 32.11 -10.72
N SER A 259 -40.05 31.72 -9.69
CA SER A 259 -41.29 30.94 -9.70
C SER A 259 -41.43 30.15 -8.39
N PRO A 260 -42.65 29.89 -7.90
CA PRO A 260 -42.85 28.90 -6.84
C PRO A 260 -42.33 27.55 -7.33
N ILE A 261 -41.26 27.06 -6.69
CA ILE A 261 -40.78 25.69 -6.90
C ILE A 261 -41.93 24.79 -6.44
N SER A 262 -42.56 24.06 -7.36
CA SER A 262 -43.55 23.06 -6.97
C SER A 262 -42.82 21.98 -6.15
N PRO A 263 -43.41 21.51 -5.03
CA PRO A 263 -42.82 20.43 -4.26
C PRO A 263 -42.60 19.20 -5.15
N THR A 264 -41.40 18.64 -5.09
CA THR A 264 -41.01 17.46 -5.86
C THR A 264 -41.89 16.27 -5.50
N ASP A 265 -42.40 15.57 -6.52
CA ASP A 265 -43.18 14.35 -6.37
C ASP A 265 -42.26 13.18 -5.97
N PRO A 266 -42.60 12.36 -4.96
CA PRO A 266 -41.87 11.14 -4.63
C PRO A 266 -41.53 10.23 -5.81
N ASP A 267 -42.35 10.22 -6.86
CA ASP A 267 -42.14 9.40 -8.05
C ASP A 267 -40.95 9.87 -8.91
N GLU A 268 -40.71 11.18 -9.03
CA GLU A 268 -39.53 11.73 -9.73
C GLU A 268 -38.21 11.32 -9.04
N ILE A 269 -38.22 11.26 -7.71
CA ILE A 269 -37.05 10.84 -6.92
C ILE A 269 -36.79 9.35 -7.14
N CYS A 270 -37.85 8.54 -7.18
CA CYS A 270 -37.74 7.10 -7.41
C CYS A 270 -37.15 6.77 -8.79
N ASP A 271 -37.46 7.55 -9.83
CA ASP A 271 -36.92 7.30 -11.17
C ASP A 271 -35.45 7.71 -11.30
N TYR A 272 -35.01 8.74 -10.58
CA TYR A 272 -33.60 9.13 -10.54
C TYR A 272 -32.73 8.15 -9.75
N MET A 273 -33.29 7.49 -8.73
CA MET A 273 -32.58 6.50 -7.91
C MET A 273 -32.42 5.13 -8.60
N LYS A 274 -33.06 4.91 -9.75
CA LYS A 274 -32.99 3.65 -10.51
C LYS A 274 -31.86 3.58 -11.55
N ASN A 275 -31.16 4.68 -11.82
CA ASN A 275 -29.95 4.73 -12.67
C ASN A 275 -28.67 4.70 -11.82
#